data_AF-A0A1Z2LCV3-F1
#
_entry.id   AF-A0A1Z2LCV3-F1
#
_cell.length_a   1.000
_cell.length_b   1.000
_cell.length_c   1.000
_cell.angle_alpha   90.00
_cell.angle_beta   90.00
_cell.angle_gamma   90.00
#
_symmetry.space_group_name_H-M   'P 1'
#
loop_
_entity.id
_entity.type
_entity.pdbx_description
1 polymer ?
#
loop_
_entity_poly.entity_id
_entity_poly.type
_entity_poly.pdbx_seq_one_letter_code
_entity_poly.pdbx_strand_id
1 'polypeptide(L)' 'MGREILGTAYGVADLYEFLRRAGWDPDDIRLDDQGQITWQGGGPGAW' A
#
# COMPACT_ATOMS: atom_id res chain seq x y z
N MET A 1 -19.15 2.22 8.46
CA MET A 1 -17.84 1.92 7.86
C MET A 1 -17.34 3.18 7.18
N GLY A 2 -16.37 3.86 7.78
CA GLY A 2 -15.82 5.13 7.27
C GLY A 2 -14.55 4.89 6.47
N ARG A 3 -14.23 5.81 5.56
CA ARG A 3 -12.87 5.91 4.99
C ARG A 3 -12.02 6.72 5.96
N GLU A 4 -10.80 6.26 6.23
CA GLU A 4 -9.81 6.96 7.03
C GLU A 4 -8.59 7.27 6.17
N ILE A 5 -7.96 8.42 6.42
CA ILE A 5 -6.68 8.78 5.83
C ILE A 5 -5.59 8.36 6.82
N LEU A 6 -4.75 7.39 6.45
CA LEU A 6 -3.69 6.84 7.31
C LEU A 6 -2.38 7.65 7.29
N GLY A 7 -2.23 8.54 6.29
CA GLY A 7 -1.05 9.41 6.13
C GLY A 7 -0.59 9.48 4.66
N THR A 8 0.62 10.03 4.48
CA THR A 8 1.34 10.04 3.19
C THR A 8 2.52 9.09 3.29
N ALA A 9 2.67 8.17 2.34
CA ALA A 9 3.82 7.28 2.26
C ALA A 9 4.97 7.99 1.53
N TYR A 10 6.18 7.94 2.10
CA TYR A 10 7.41 8.44 1.46
C TYR A 10 8.25 7.29 0.88
N GLY A 11 7.80 6.05 1.08
CA GLY A 11 8.36 4.86 0.49
C GLY A 11 7.53 3.62 0.78
N VAL A 12 7.99 2.48 0.26
CA VAL A 12 7.31 1.18 0.36
C VAL A 12 7.08 0.74 1.82
N ALA A 13 8.00 1.03 2.73
CA ALA A 13 7.85 0.67 4.14
C ALA A 13 6.63 1.34 4.79
N ASP A 14 6.38 2.61 4.46
CA ASP A 14 5.22 3.35 4.97
C ASP A 14 3.91 2.77 4.44
N LEU A 15 3.89 2.33 3.17
CA LEU A 15 2.73 1.66 2.60
C LEU A 15 2.38 0.37 3.35
N TYR A 16 3.37 -0.48 3.62
CA TYR A 16 3.14 -1.72 4.38
C TYR A 16 2.63 -1.43 5.80
N GLU A 17 3.13 -0.38 6.45
CA GLU A 17 2.64 0.03 7.77
C GLU A 17 1.18 0.50 7.71
N PHE A 18 0.75 1.17 6.63
CA PHE A 18 -0.66 1.54 6.44
C PHE A 18 -1.55 0.32 6.20
N LEU A 19 -1.10 -0.64 5.39
CA LEU A 19 -1.83 -1.89 5.17
C LEU A 19 -2.03 -2.67 6.48
N ARG A 20 -0.97 -2.75 7.30
CA ARG A 20 -1.03 -3.37 8.63
C ARG A 20 -2.05 -2.70 9.54
N ARG A 21 -2.08 -1.36 9.58
CA ARG A 21 -3.08 -0.59 10.37
C ARG A 21 -4.50 -0.77 9.85
N ALA A 22 -4.65 -0.99 8.55
CA ALA A 22 -5.93 -1.33 7.93
C ALA A 22 -6.34 -2.80 8.16
N GLY A 23 -5.53 -3.59 8.88
CA GLY A 23 -5.83 -4.98 9.24
C GLY A 23 -5.35 -6.03 8.24
N TRP A 24 -4.53 -5.64 7.26
CA TRP A 24 -3.93 -6.55 6.28
C TRP A 24 -2.60 -7.09 6.79
N ASP A 25 -2.29 -8.35 6.45
CA ASP A 25 -0.96 -8.90 6.65
C ASP A 25 -0.04 -8.44 5.49
N PRO A 26 1.04 -7.69 5.77
CA PRO A 26 1.96 -7.26 4.72
C PRO A 26 2.68 -8.42 4.01
N ASP A 27 2.84 -9.59 4.63
CA ASP A 27 3.46 -10.76 4.00
C ASP A 27 2.59 -11.39 2.90
N ASP A 28 1.27 -11.14 2.93
CA ASP A 28 0.31 -11.59 1.91
C ASP A 28 0.19 -10.62 0.72
N ILE A 29 0.82 -9.45 0.80
CA ILE A 29 0.73 -8.38 -0.19
C ILE A 29 1.98 -8.33 -1.07
N ARG A 30 1.78 -8.38 -2.39
CA ARG A 30 2.82 -8.22 -3.42
C ARG A 30 2.57 -6.93 -4.19
N LEU A 31 3.48 -5.96 -4.05
CA LEU A 31 3.36 -4.64 -4.68
C LEU A 31 3.42 -4.68 -6.22
N ASP A 32 4.05 -5.71 -6.78
CA ASP A 32 4.15 -5.95 -8.22
C ASP A 32 2.95 -6.73 -8.79
N ASP A 33 2.08 -7.28 -7.94
CA ASP A 33 0.89 -8.01 -8.37
C ASP A 33 -0.26 -7.03 -8.68
N GLN A 34 -0.55 -6.87 -9.98
CA GLN A 34 -1.64 -6.03 -10.48
C GLN A 34 -3.04 -6.53 -10.08
N GLY A 35 -3.16 -7.79 -9.64
CA GLY A 35 -4.38 -8.34 -9.07
C GLY A 35 -4.66 -7.85 -7.64
N GLN A 36 -3.62 -7.38 -6.93
CA GLN A 36 -3.71 -6.87 -5.57
C GLN A 36 -3.64 -5.34 -5.52
N ILE A 37 -2.72 -4.73 -6.28
CA ILE A 37 -2.50 -3.28 -6.27
C ILE A 37 -2.52 -2.70 -7.68
N THR A 38 -3.42 -1.73 -7.89
CA THR A 38 -3.50 -0.95 -9.13
C THR A 38 -2.89 0.43 -8.92
N TRP A 39 -1.62 0.57 -9.28
CA TRP A 39 -0.92 1.86 -9.28
C TRP A 39 -1.50 2.82 -10.32
N GLN A 40 -1.72 4.08 -9.94
CA GLN A 40 -2.15 5.15 -10.85
C GLN A 40 -0.96 5.91 -11.48
N GLY A 41 0.22 5.29 -11.55
CA GLY A 41 1.50 5.90 -11.95
C GLY A 41 2.62 4.87 -12.16
N GLY A 42 3.88 5.25 -11.95
CA GLY A 42 5.06 4.42 -12.24
C GLY A 42 5.27 3.19 -11.32
N GLY A 43 4.43 3.02 -10.31
CA GLY A 43 4.49 1.89 -9.37
C GLY A 43 5.47 2.09 -8.21
N PRO A 44 5.83 1.03 -7.48
CA PRO A 44 6.49 1.11 -6.18
C PRO A 44 7.93 1.65 -6.21
N GLY A 45 8.52 1.85 -7.40
CA GLY A 45 9.86 2.40 -7.58
C GLY A 45 9.91 3.78 -8.24
N ALA A 46 8.77 4.36 -8.62
CA ALA A 46 8.71 5.58 -9.44
C ALA A 46 7.56 6.52 -9.05
N TRP A 47 7.24 6.54 -7.75
CA TRP A 47 6.18 7.32 -7.12
C TRP A 47 6.13 8.80 -7.53
#